data_AF-A0A8H6RTE1-F1
#
_entry.id   AF-A0A8H6RTE1-F1
#
_cell.length_a   1.000
_cell.length_b   1.000
_cell.length_c   1.000
_cell.angle_alpha   90.00
_cell.angle_beta   90.00
_cell.angle_gamma   90.00
#
_symmetry.space_group_name_H-M   'P 1'
#
loop_
_entity.id
_entity.type
_entity.pdbx_description
1 polymer ?
#
loop_
_entity_poly.entity_id
_entity_poly.type
_entity_poly.pdbx_seq_one_letter_code
_entity_poly.pdbx_strand_id
1 'polypeptide(L)'
;MDMTKPANQVWSDLVLSSSQSGHRAWWYAKDGNFQNKESGDFVGFQESLEFLGNYLKDSGPVHAIWGFSQGACLAGMLCALLQPKLSSHPYRKHIPVNVTSTPLAGVIFSGFRARFPQYDGLYEPGIDVPTLHVIGEQDPLVRSERSEALIRICHDSEFLKHAGGHDIPKGEADIAKIVEFTKRHVKENSSVQASM
;
A
#
# COMPACT_ATOMS: atom_id res chain seq x y z
N MET A 1 11.99 -14.70 -12.26
CA MET A 1 10.82 -15.40 -11.70
C MET A 1 10.79 -16.77 -12.36
N ASP A 2 10.54 -17.85 -11.63
CA ASP A 2 10.44 -19.19 -12.24
C ASP A 2 9.08 -19.31 -12.96
N MET A 3 9.13 -19.30 -14.29
CA MET A 3 7.94 -19.32 -15.15
C MET A 3 7.35 -20.72 -15.30
N THR A 4 8.02 -21.77 -14.81
CA THR A 4 7.47 -23.13 -14.81
C THR A 4 6.37 -23.33 -13.76
N LYS A 5 6.19 -22.35 -12.85
CA LYS A 5 5.12 -22.36 -11.85
C LYS A 5 3.84 -21.74 -12.43
N PRO A 6 2.70 -22.46 -12.45
CA PRO A 6 1.45 -21.96 -13.03
C PRO A 6 1.00 -20.61 -12.46
N ALA A 7 1.17 -20.36 -11.17
CA ALA A 7 0.79 -19.08 -10.55
C ALA A 7 1.63 -17.89 -11.03
N ASN A 8 2.92 -18.09 -11.28
CA ASN A 8 3.81 -17.05 -11.79
C ASN A 8 3.52 -16.75 -13.27
N GLN A 9 3.18 -17.79 -14.03
CA GLN A 9 2.76 -17.66 -15.41
C GLN A 9 1.44 -16.86 -15.49
N VAL A 10 0.43 -17.20 -14.69
CA VAL A 10 -0.85 -16.46 -14.63
C VAL A 10 -0.64 -15.00 -14.22
N TRP A 11 0.22 -14.72 -13.24
CA TRP A 11 0.55 -13.35 -12.84
C TRP A 11 1.25 -12.59 -13.97
N SER A 12 2.25 -13.19 -14.61
CA SER A 12 2.97 -12.57 -15.72
C SER A 12 2.07 -12.34 -16.92
N ASP A 13 1.22 -13.31 -17.27
CA ASP A 13 0.28 -13.21 -18.38
C ASP A 13 -0.78 -12.15 -18.09
N LEU A 14 -1.26 -12.03 -16.85
CA LEU A 14 -2.14 -10.93 -16.43
C LEU A 14 -1.42 -9.59 -16.59
N VAL A 15 -0.21 -9.45 -16.07
CA VAL A 15 0.57 -8.19 -16.15
C VAL A 15 0.84 -7.80 -17.60
N LEU A 16 1.25 -8.75 -18.44
CA LEU A 16 1.58 -8.52 -19.85
C LEU A 16 0.33 -8.25 -20.70
N SER A 17 -0.76 -9.00 -20.48
CA SER A 17 -2.04 -8.78 -21.20
C SER A 17 -2.75 -7.50 -20.79
N SER A 18 -2.55 -7.06 -19.54
CA SER A 18 -3.11 -5.80 -19.03
C SER A 18 -2.24 -4.58 -19.38
N SER A 19 -0.96 -4.78 -19.72
CA SER A 19 -0.03 -3.69 -20.00
C SER A 19 -0.13 -3.20 -21.44
N GLN A 20 -1.04 -2.26 -21.70
CA GLN A 20 -1.23 -1.66 -23.03
C GLN A 20 -0.30 -0.46 -23.32
N SER A 21 0.55 -0.04 -22.38
CA SER A 21 1.55 1.01 -22.64
C SER A 21 2.65 1.03 -21.57
N GLY A 22 3.91 1.08 -22.02
CA GLY A 22 5.13 1.54 -21.31
C GLY A 22 5.32 1.26 -19.82
N HIS A 23 6.29 1.97 -19.22
CA HIS A 23 6.45 2.02 -17.76
C HIS A 23 5.30 2.84 -17.17
N ARG A 24 4.56 2.27 -16.20
CA ARG A 24 3.49 2.96 -15.46
C ARG A 24 3.93 3.27 -14.05
N ALA A 25 3.38 4.35 -13.49
CA ALA A 25 3.59 4.77 -12.12
C ALA A 25 2.26 5.25 -11.55
N TRP A 26 2.09 5.13 -10.23
CA TRP A 26 0.93 5.70 -9.54
C TRP A 26 1.00 7.22 -9.48
N TRP A 27 2.22 7.77 -9.53
CA TRP A 27 2.46 9.19 -9.71
C TRP A 27 3.90 9.44 -10.19
N TYR A 28 4.12 10.62 -10.72
CA TYR A 28 5.46 11.19 -10.90
C TYR A 28 5.71 12.23 -9.81
N ALA A 29 6.75 12.02 -9.00
CA ALA A 29 7.14 12.99 -7.98
C ALA A 29 7.88 14.16 -8.63
N LYS A 30 7.29 15.35 -8.60
CA LYS A 30 7.85 16.59 -9.12
C LYS A 30 8.29 17.46 -7.96
N ASP A 31 9.60 17.64 -7.78
CA ASP A 31 10.14 18.53 -6.75
C ASP A 31 9.84 19.99 -7.11
N GLY A 32 9.47 20.80 -6.12
CA GLY A 32 9.16 22.22 -6.28
C GLY A 32 10.42 23.07 -6.53
N ASN A 33 11.56 22.61 -6.03
CA ASN A 33 12.88 23.18 -6.30
C ASN A 33 13.92 22.07 -6.40
N PHE A 34 14.88 22.19 -7.32
CA PHE A 34 16.00 21.26 -7.44
C PHE A 34 16.91 21.24 -6.20
N GLN A 35 16.97 22.34 -5.44
CA GLN A 35 17.81 22.43 -4.23
C GLN A 35 17.10 22.03 -2.94
N ASN A 36 15.76 22.17 -2.86
CA ASN A 36 14.98 21.72 -1.71
C ASN A 36 13.88 20.74 -2.18
N LYS A 37 14.07 19.46 -1.84
CA LYS A 37 13.15 18.36 -2.14
C LYS A 37 12.05 18.15 -1.08
N GLU A 38 11.90 19.09 -0.15
CA GLU A 38 10.84 19.08 0.87
C GLU A 38 9.50 19.56 0.32
N SER A 39 9.49 20.30 -0.79
CA SER A 39 8.28 20.71 -1.48
C SER A 39 8.19 20.07 -2.86
N GLY A 40 6.98 19.86 -3.34
CA GLY A 40 6.72 19.24 -4.63
C GLY A 40 5.31 18.72 -4.73
N ASP A 41 5.05 17.87 -5.71
CA ASP A 41 3.74 17.23 -5.90
C ASP A 41 3.87 15.83 -6.52
N PHE A 42 2.84 15.01 -6.32
CA PHE A 42 2.67 13.69 -6.93
C PHE A 42 1.71 13.81 -8.11
N VAL A 43 2.25 14.14 -9.29
CA VAL A 43 1.47 14.29 -10.53
C VAL A 43 0.90 12.93 -10.93
N GLY A 44 -0.42 12.82 -11.08
CA GLY A 44 -1.11 11.54 -11.34
C GLY A 44 -1.72 10.88 -10.10
N PHE A 45 -1.49 11.43 -8.90
CA PHE A 45 -1.99 10.83 -7.66
C PHE A 45 -3.53 10.87 -7.57
N GLN A 46 -4.15 11.97 -7.99
CA GLN A 46 -5.62 12.11 -7.95
C GLN A 46 -6.28 11.11 -8.92
N GLU A 47 -5.73 10.98 -10.12
CA GLU A 47 -6.16 10.05 -11.15
C GLU A 47 -6.01 8.59 -10.68
N SER A 48 -4.94 8.28 -9.95
CA SER A 48 -4.75 6.97 -9.32
C SER A 48 -5.80 6.69 -8.24
N LEU A 49 -6.15 7.69 -7.42
CA LEU A 49 -7.23 7.55 -6.43
C LEU A 49 -8.59 7.34 -7.10
N GLU A 50 -8.87 8.04 -8.19
CA GLU A 50 -10.12 7.88 -8.96
C GLU A 50 -10.23 6.49 -9.59
N PHE A 51 -9.15 6.01 -10.22
CA PHE A 51 -9.09 4.67 -10.77
C PHE A 51 -9.32 3.60 -9.70
N LEU A 52 -8.59 3.67 -8.59
CA LEU A 52 -8.72 2.71 -7.49
C LEU A 52 -10.07 2.83 -6.80
N GLY A 53 -10.60 4.04 -6.62
CA GLY A 53 -11.92 4.28 -6.05
C GLY A 53 -13.02 3.62 -6.87
N ASN A 54 -12.97 3.76 -8.20
CA ASN A 54 -13.91 3.06 -9.09
C ASN A 54 -13.73 1.54 -9.02
N TYR A 55 -12.50 1.04 -9.00
CA TYR A 55 -12.24 -0.38 -8.82
C TYR A 55 -12.80 -0.92 -7.50
N LEU A 56 -12.61 -0.21 -6.39
CA LEU A 56 -13.12 -0.58 -5.06
C LEU A 56 -14.65 -0.57 -5.02
N LYS A 57 -15.28 0.38 -5.70
CA LYS A 57 -16.73 0.44 -5.87
C LYS A 57 -17.26 -0.81 -6.58
N ASP A 58 -16.59 -1.24 -7.64
CA ASP A 58 -17.08 -2.30 -8.53
C ASP A 58 -16.70 -3.71 -8.04
N SER A 59 -15.61 -3.85 -7.29
CA SER A 59 -15.04 -5.15 -6.91
C SER A 59 -15.52 -5.69 -5.55
N GLY A 60 -16.35 -4.94 -4.82
CA GLY A 60 -16.80 -5.32 -3.47
C GLY A 60 -15.73 -5.10 -2.40
N PRO A 61 -16.00 -5.45 -1.12
CA PRO A 61 -15.11 -5.06 -0.05
C PRO A 61 -13.73 -5.68 -0.23
N VAL A 62 -12.72 -4.81 -0.33
CA VAL A 62 -11.32 -5.21 -0.33
C VAL A 62 -10.87 -5.45 1.10
N HIS A 63 -10.74 -6.70 1.47
CA HIS A 63 -10.35 -7.11 2.83
C HIS A 63 -8.88 -6.80 3.14
N ALA A 64 -8.00 -6.78 2.16
CA ALA A 64 -6.59 -6.47 2.36
C ALA A 64 -6.03 -5.66 1.20
N ILE A 65 -5.18 -4.69 1.50
CA ILE A 65 -4.41 -3.94 0.51
C ILE A 65 -2.95 -4.31 0.68
N TRP A 66 -2.23 -4.41 -0.42
CA TRP A 66 -0.79 -4.58 -0.42
C TRP A 66 -0.13 -3.74 -1.50
N GLY A 67 1.14 -3.42 -1.32
CA GLY A 67 1.88 -2.66 -2.31
C GLY A 67 3.37 -2.84 -2.15
N PHE A 68 4.09 -2.56 -3.24
CA PHE A 68 5.55 -2.57 -3.31
C PHE A 68 6.08 -1.17 -3.66
N SER A 69 7.10 -0.69 -2.94
CA SER A 69 7.79 0.58 -3.22
C SER A 69 6.82 1.77 -3.30
N GLN A 70 6.69 2.42 -4.47
CA GLN A 70 5.68 3.47 -4.68
C GLN A 70 4.25 2.98 -4.40
N GLY A 71 3.92 1.75 -4.81
CA GLY A 71 2.63 1.14 -4.50
C GLY A 71 2.46 0.85 -3.01
N ALA A 72 3.53 0.63 -2.26
CA ALA A 72 3.48 0.46 -0.81
C ALA A 72 3.20 1.78 -0.09
N CYS A 73 3.78 2.89 -0.58
CA CYS A 73 3.40 4.23 -0.14
C CYS A 73 1.92 4.49 -0.41
N LEU A 74 1.42 4.14 -1.61
CA LEU A 74 0.00 4.27 -1.95
C LEU A 74 -0.89 3.41 -1.05
N ALA A 75 -0.50 2.16 -0.79
CA ALA A 75 -1.21 1.25 0.09
C ALA A 75 -1.37 1.85 1.49
N GLY A 76 -0.30 2.41 2.06
CA GLY A 76 -0.37 3.12 3.34
C GLY A 76 -1.32 4.33 3.29
N MET A 77 -1.26 5.13 2.21
CA MET A 77 -2.18 6.26 2.02
C MET A 77 -3.64 5.82 1.91
N LEU A 78 -3.94 4.70 1.24
CA LEU A 78 -5.28 4.15 1.13
C LEU A 78 -5.77 3.56 2.46
N CYS A 79 -4.92 2.81 3.16
CA CYS A 79 -5.21 2.34 4.52
C CYS A 79 -5.55 3.50 5.45
N ALA A 80 -4.89 4.66 5.27
CA ALA A 80 -5.23 5.85 6.01
C ALA A 80 -6.57 6.47 5.56
N LEU A 81 -6.70 6.78 4.26
CA LEU A 81 -7.78 7.56 3.66
C LEU A 81 -9.15 6.85 3.70
N LEU A 82 -9.17 5.51 3.71
CA LEU A 82 -10.39 4.71 3.77
C LEU A 82 -10.94 4.54 5.20
N GLN A 83 -10.28 5.11 6.22
CA GLN A 83 -10.80 5.11 7.58
C GLN A 83 -11.94 6.14 7.74
N PRO A 84 -12.95 5.86 8.57
CA PRO A 84 -14.07 6.79 8.79
C PRO A 84 -13.62 8.18 9.26
N LYS A 85 -12.53 8.25 10.06
CA LYS A 85 -11.95 9.50 10.57
C LYS A 85 -11.40 10.44 9.48
N LEU A 86 -11.19 9.96 8.25
CA LEU A 86 -10.78 10.75 7.09
C LEU A 86 -11.89 10.91 6.03
N SER A 87 -13.15 10.63 6.38
CA SER A 87 -14.30 10.80 5.47
C SER A 87 -14.47 12.23 4.94
N SER A 88 -14.01 13.25 5.66
CA SER A 88 -14.02 14.66 5.25
C SER A 88 -12.70 15.14 4.62
N HIS A 89 -11.68 14.28 4.49
CA HIS A 89 -10.37 14.66 3.96
C HIS A 89 -10.48 15.13 2.49
N PRO A 90 -9.76 16.17 2.03
CA PRO A 90 -9.87 16.68 0.66
C PRO A 90 -9.65 15.63 -0.43
N TYR A 91 -8.75 14.66 -0.22
CA TYR A 91 -8.54 13.56 -1.17
C TYR A 91 -9.71 12.56 -1.24
N ARG A 92 -10.61 12.54 -0.26
CA ARG A 92 -11.75 11.61 -0.25
C ARG A 92 -12.74 11.89 -1.38
N LYS A 93 -12.73 13.11 -1.95
CA LYS A 93 -13.53 13.48 -3.14
C LYS A 93 -13.18 12.69 -4.40
N HIS A 94 -11.96 12.14 -4.47
CA HIS A 94 -11.49 11.33 -5.59
C HIS A 94 -11.87 9.84 -5.44
N ILE A 95 -12.53 9.47 -4.34
CA ILE A 95 -13.02 8.10 -4.11
C ILE A 95 -14.56 8.17 -4.10
N PRO A 96 -15.28 7.24 -4.75
CA PRO A 96 -16.74 7.23 -4.71
C PRO A 96 -17.29 7.19 -3.28
N VAL A 97 -18.39 7.91 -3.03
CA VAL A 97 -18.96 8.09 -1.68
C VAL A 97 -19.45 6.76 -1.08
N ASN A 98 -19.84 5.80 -1.93
CA ASN A 98 -20.29 4.48 -1.51
C ASN A 98 -19.14 3.50 -1.17
N VAL A 99 -17.88 3.88 -1.38
CA VAL A 99 -16.72 3.10 -0.92
C VAL A 99 -16.46 3.43 0.55
N THR A 100 -17.17 2.74 1.45
CA THR A 100 -17.09 3.00 2.90
C THR A 100 -16.27 1.97 3.65
N SER A 101 -15.89 0.87 2.99
CA SER A 101 -15.15 -0.23 3.63
C SER A 101 -13.69 0.15 3.87
N THR A 102 -13.25 0.05 5.11
CA THR A 102 -11.84 0.10 5.48
C THR A 102 -11.23 -1.31 5.32
N PRO A 103 -10.03 -1.43 4.72
CA PRO A 103 -9.34 -2.72 4.66
C PRO A 103 -9.07 -3.29 6.06
N LEU A 104 -9.08 -4.61 6.18
CA LEU A 104 -8.80 -5.32 7.44
C LEU A 104 -7.29 -5.52 7.65
N ALA A 105 -6.49 -5.41 6.58
CA ALA A 105 -5.03 -5.57 6.64
C ALA A 105 -4.30 -4.78 5.55
N GLY A 106 -3.08 -4.33 5.85
CA GLY A 106 -2.14 -3.73 4.91
C GLY A 106 -0.82 -4.52 4.85
N VAL A 107 -0.32 -4.89 3.66
CA VAL A 107 1.03 -5.49 3.51
C VAL A 107 1.92 -4.56 2.70
N ILE A 108 2.96 -4.04 3.33
CA ILE A 108 3.73 -2.89 2.88
C ILE A 108 5.17 -3.34 2.57
N PHE A 109 5.45 -3.67 1.30
CA PHE A 109 6.77 -4.11 0.85
C PHE A 109 7.65 -2.93 0.42
N SER A 110 8.81 -2.74 1.05
CA SER A 110 9.71 -1.60 0.80
C SER A 110 8.97 -0.26 0.77
N GLY A 111 8.00 -0.08 1.67
CA GLY A 111 7.15 1.11 1.71
C GLY A 111 7.75 2.25 2.51
N PHE A 112 7.20 3.44 2.28
CA PHE A 112 7.62 4.67 2.91
C PHE A 112 6.44 5.64 2.99
N ARG A 113 6.52 6.60 3.91
CA ARG A 113 5.57 7.70 4.02
C ARG A 113 5.75 8.68 2.86
N ALA A 114 4.66 9.26 2.35
CA ALA A 114 4.73 10.36 1.39
C ALA A 114 5.58 11.52 1.96
N ARG A 115 6.47 12.07 1.12
CA ARG A 115 7.53 12.97 1.58
C ARG A 115 7.14 14.45 1.66
N PHE A 116 6.12 14.87 0.92
CA PHE A 116 5.74 16.28 0.85
C PHE A 116 4.70 16.64 1.93
N PRO A 117 4.86 17.78 2.63
CA PRO A 117 4.00 18.15 3.77
C PRO A 117 2.51 18.22 3.46
N GLN A 118 2.08 18.49 2.23
CA GLN A 118 0.66 18.53 1.90
C GLN A 118 -0.06 17.18 2.07
N TYR A 119 0.68 16.07 2.18
CA TYR A 119 0.12 14.75 2.44
C TYR A 119 0.08 14.40 3.93
N ASP A 120 0.57 15.26 4.81
CA ASP A 120 0.69 14.98 6.24
C ASP A 120 -0.67 14.75 6.90
N GLY A 121 -1.71 15.47 6.46
CA GLY A 121 -3.10 15.30 6.92
C GLY A 121 -3.69 13.91 6.66
N LEU A 122 -3.12 13.13 5.75
CA LEU A 122 -3.48 11.71 5.59
C LEU A 122 -3.02 10.87 6.78
N TYR A 123 -1.93 11.26 7.44
CA TYR A 123 -1.26 10.49 8.46
C TYR A 123 -1.52 11.02 9.88
N GLU A 124 -1.93 12.28 10.03
CA GLU A 124 -2.18 12.92 11.34
C GLU A 124 -3.05 12.08 12.29
N PRO A 125 -4.17 11.45 11.86
CA PRO A 125 -4.98 10.65 12.77
C PRO A 125 -4.41 9.25 13.08
N GLY A 126 -3.29 8.87 12.46
CA GLY A 126 -2.72 7.53 12.51
C GLY A 126 -3.44 6.51 11.61
N ILE A 127 -2.80 5.36 11.39
CA ILE A 127 -3.37 4.23 10.64
C ILE A 127 -3.77 3.12 11.62
N ASP A 128 -5.08 2.87 11.74
CA ASP A 128 -5.65 1.84 12.61
C ASP A 128 -5.72 0.47 11.92
N VAL A 129 -5.63 0.44 10.59
CA VAL A 129 -5.55 -0.80 9.82
C VAL A 129 -4.27 -1.54 10.23
N PRO A 130 -4.35 -2.81 10.67
CA PRO A 130 -3.18 -3.61 10.96
C PRO A 130 -2.25 -3.72 9.76
N THR A 131 -0.95 -3.50 9.95
CA THR A 131 0.04 -3.48 8.87
C THR A 131 1.19 -4.44 9.09
N LEU A 132 1.61 -5.13 8.03
CA LEU A 132 2.88 -5.87 7.98
C LEU A 132 3.86 -5.13 7.07
N HIS A 133 4.93 -4.62 7.66
CA HIS A 133 6.02 -3.94 6.95
C HIS A 133 7.12 -4.94 6.59
N VAL A 134 7.29 -5.17 5.29
CA VAL A 134 8.31 -6.06 4.75
C VAL A 134 9.49 -5.24 4.23
N ILE A 135 10.67 -5.42 4.82
CA ILE A 135 11.83 -4.56 4.64
C ILE A 135 13.03 -5.41 4.21
N GLY A 136 13.65 -5.06 3.08
CA GLY A 136 14.94 -5.62 2.68
C GLY A 136 16.07 -4.98 3.45
N GLU A 137 16.92 -5.78 4.09
CA GLU A 137 18.07 -5.29 4.86
C GLU A 137 19.13 -4.60 3.98
N GLN A 138 19.13 -4.90 2.69
CA GLN A 138 20.08 -4.36 1.71
C GLN A 138 19.40 -3.41 0.72
N ASP A 139 18.24 -2.85 1.04
CA ASP A 139 17.46 -1.97 0.15
C ASP A 139 18.15 -0.60 0.00
N PRO A 140 18.70 -0.26 -1.20
CA PRO A 140 19.40 1.01 -1.39
C PRO A 140 18.43 2.16 -1.73
N LEU A 141 17.18 1.86 -2.11
CA LEU A 141 16.20 2.82 -2.61
C LEU A 141 15.29 3.33 -1.48
N VAL A 142 14.90 2.43 -0.60
CA VAL A 142 14.08 2.72 0.57
C VAL A 142 14.87 2.30 1.80
N ARG A 143 15.73 3.22 2.25
CA ARG A 143 16.48 3.04 3.49
C ARG A 143 15.53 2.88 4.67
N SER A 144 15.98 2.16 5.69
CA SER A 144 15.19 1.80 6.87
C SER A 144 14.50 3.00 7.52
N GLU A 145 15.13 4.18 7.55
CA GLU A 145 14.55 5.39 8.16
C GLU A 145 13.26 5.84 7.45
N ARG A 146 13.16 5.64 6.14
CA ARG A 146 11.95 6.00 5.36
C ARG A 146 10.80 5.03 5.62
N SER A 147 11.10 3.75 5.77
CA SER A 147 10.12 2.75 6.17
C SER A 147 9.66 2.96 7.61
N GLU A 148 10.59 3.23 8.52
CA GLU A 148 10.30 3.56 9.91
C GLU A 148 9.40 4.78 10.06
N ALA A 149 9.56 5.80 9.21
CA ALA A 149 8.68 6.96 9.21
C ALA A 149 7.20 6.60 8.97
N LEU A 150 6.94 5.59 8.13
CA LEU A 150 5.57 5.08 7.93
C LEU A 150 5.14 4.18 9.10
N ILE A 151 6.02 3.29 9.57
CA ILE A 151 5.74 2.38 10.70
C ILE A 151 5.29 3.16 11.93
N ARG A 152 5.95 4.28 12.24
CA ARG A 152 5.62 5.13 13.39
C ARG A 152 4.20 5.74 13.33
N ILE A 153 3.56 5.75 12.17
CA ILE A 153 2.19 6.26 11.97
C ILE A 153 1.16 5.14 12.16
N CYS A 154 1.56 3.88 11.97
CA CYS A 154 0.69 2.72 12.13
C CYS A 154 0.55 2.34 13.60
N HIS A 155 -0.68 2.30 14.11
CA HIS A 155 -0.96 1.94 15.52
C HIS A 155 -0.78 0.44 15.78
N ASP A 156 -1.09 -0.40 14.79
CA ASP A 156 -0.86 -1.84 14.81
C ASP A 156 0.08 -2.21 13.64
N SER A 157 1.35 -2.47 13.97
CA SER A 157 2.38 -2.77 12.99
C SER A 157 3.24 -3.95 13.39
N GLU A 158 3.39 -4.88 12.44
CA GLU A 158 4.37 -5.96 12.47
C GLU A 158 5.44 -5.72 11.41
N PHE A 159 6.60 -6.32 11.60
CA PHE A 159 7.71 -6.20 10.66
C PHE A 159 8.30 -7.55 10.28
N LEU A 160 8.71 -7.64 9.03
CA LEU A 160 9.46 -8.75 8.46
C LEU A 160 10.70 -8.17 7.78
N LYS A 161 11.88 -8.46 8.32
CA LYS A 161 13.14 -8.15 7.66
C LYS A 161 13.60 -9.37 6.88
N HIS A 162 14.01 -9.17 5.63
CA HIS A 162 14.60 -10.22 4.81
C HIS A 162 15.96 -9.79 4.30
N ALA A 163 16.85 -10.76 4.06
CA ALA A 163 18.22 -10.52 3.65
C ALA A 163 18.36 -9.91 2.23
N GLY A 164 17.25 -9.61 1.53
CA GLY A 164 17.27 -9.07 0.18
C GLY A 164 17.44 -7.55 0.13
N GLY A 165 17.49 -7.01 -1.08
CA GLY A 165 17.44 -5.57 -1.34
C GLY A 165 16.02 -5.07 -1.57
N HIS A 166 15.85 -4.21 -2.58
CA HIS A 166 14.54 -3.71 -3.01
C HIS A 166 13.76 -4.76 -3.82
N ASP A 167 13.28 -5.82 -3.16
CA ASP A 167 12.56 -6.95 -3.77
C ASP A 167 11.55 -7.56 -2.78
N ILE A 168 10.62 -8.36 -3.28
CA ILE A 168 9.69 -9.13 -2.45
C ILE A 168 10.39 -10.41 -1.96
N PRO A 169 10.32 -10.76 -0.67
CA PRO A 169 10.97 -11.96 -0.15
C PRO A 169 10.38 -13.23 -0.76
N LYS A 170 11.25 -14.21 -1.01
CA LYS A 170 10.92 -15.51 -1.62
C LYS A 170 11.16 -16.69 -0.69
N GLY A 171 11.71 -16.44 0.51
CA GLY A 171 11.96 -17.47 1.51
C GLY A 171 10.66 -18.04 2.04
N GLU A 172 10.61 -19.35 2.26
CA GLU A 172 9.39 -20.03 2.73
C GLU A 172 8.88 -19.48 4.07
N ALA A 173 9.80 -19.19 5.00
CA ALA A 173 9.46 -18.59 6.30
C ALA A 173 8.88 -17.18 6.13
N ASP A 174 9.41 -16.38 5.20
CA ASP A 174 8.93 -15.01 4.96
C ASP A 174 7.52 -15.03 4.37
N ILE A 175 7.31 -15.90 3.36
CA ILE A 175 6.01 -16.11 2.73
C ILE A 175 5.01 -16.63 3.76
N ALA A 176 5.40 -17.58 4.62
CA ALA A 176 4.54 -18.11 5.66
C ALA A 176 4.07 -17.02 6.61
N LYS A 177 4.99 -16.14 7.07
CA LYS A 177 4.65 -15.01 7.93
C LYS A 177 3.69 -14.02 7.27
N ILE A 178 3.90 -13.68 6.00
CA ILE A 178 3.00 -12.80 5.24
C ILE A 178 1.59 -13.43 5.15
N VAL A 179 1.52 -14.70 4.79
CA VAL A 179 0.25 -15.44 4.67
C VAL A 179 -0.46 -15.56 6.01
N GLU A 180 0.26 -15.83 7.08
CA GLU A 180 -0.28 -15.93 8.44
C GLU A 180 -0.87 -14.59 8.89
N PHE A 181 -0.11 -13.50 8.75
CA PHE A 181 -0.58 -12.14 9.04
C PHE A 181 -1.88 -11.83 8.29
N THR A 182 -1.90 -12.04 6.97
CA THR A 182 -3.10 -11.75 6.16
C THR A 182 -4.28 -12.63 6.57
N LYS A 183 -4.07 -13.93 6.80
CA LYS A 183 -5.14 -14.84 7.22
C LYS A 183 -5.73 -14.44 8.57
N ARG A 184 -4.88 -14.08 9.53
CA ARG A 184 -5.28 -13.67 10.88
C ARG A 184 -6.27 -12.50 10.81
N HIS A 185 -5.86 -11.40 10.20
CA HIS A 185 -6.70 -10.19 10.15
C HIS A 185 -7.90 -10.28 9.21
N VAL A 186 -7.82 -11.04 8.11
CA VAL A 186 -8.96 -11.21 7.19
C VAL A 186 -10.00 -12.18 7.74
N LYS A 187 -9.59 -13.30 8.37
CA LYS A 187 -10.54 -14.31 8.89
C LYS A 187 -11.17 -13.91 10.22
N GLU A 188 -10.39 -13.41 11.17
CA GLU A 188 -10.89 -13.09 12.53
C GLU A 188 -11.99 -12.03 12.49
N ASN A 189 -11.89 -11.07 11.58
CA ASN A 189 -12.89 -10.01 11.43
C ASN A 189 -14.10 -10.42 10.58
N SER A 190 -13.99 -11.47 9.75
CA SER A 190 -15.12 -12.03 9.01
C SER A 190 -16.13 -12.72 9.94
N SER A 191 -15.64 -13.33 11.03
CA SER A 191 -16.49 -13.93 12.07
C SER A 191 -17.26 -12.91 12.90
N VAL A 192 -16.69 -11.71 13.12
CA VAL A 192 -17.33 -10.65 13.93
C VAL A 192 -18.46 -9.97 13.17
N GLN A 193 -18.31 -9.76 11.85
CA GLN A 193 -19.36 -9.19 10.99
C GLN A 193 -20.51 -10.16 10.68
N ALA A 194 -20.28 -11.48 10.71
CA ALA A 194 -21.35 -12.47 10.52
C ALA A 194 -22.25 -12.67 11.77
N SER A 195 -21.85 -12.11 12.90
CA SER A 195 -22.54 -12.23 14.20
C SER A 195 -23.23 -10.94 14.68
N MET A 196 -23.29 -9.90 13.84
CA MET A 196 -24.11 -8.70 14.03
C MET A 196 -25.22 -8.65 12.98
#